data_AF-A0A947CFQ4-F1
#
_entry.id   AF-A0A947CFQ4-F1
#
_cell.length_a   1.000
_cell.length_b   1.000
_cell.length_c   1.000
_cell.angle_alpha   90.00
_cell.angle_beta   90.00
_cell.angle_gamma   90.00
#
_symmetry.space_group_name_H-M   'P 1'
#
loop_
_entity.id
_entity.type
_entity.pdbx_description
1 polymer ?
#
loop_
_entity_poly.entity_id
_entity_poly.type
_entity_poly.pdbx_seq_one_letter_code
_entity_poly.pdbx_strand_id
1 'polypeptide(L)'
;MPRSASKSPREVLGFAGPGRRLGTFGGVFTPTLLTILGVIMYLREGWVIGNAGLFGGFLIILIAYGITATTGLAMSSMTTNIRLGAGGAYAIVAQSLGLEIGGALGIPRYLSQALAVTMYVFGFREGWLWVFPGHSPLLVDIVGFVGLYAVAYLSLDLAIKVQYLIMAVIAVSLVSIGVAAYQGSMVIPIQDVQMWGSFPGSIENGFSGTSFWMVFAVFFPAATGIMAGANLSGDLKNPRR
;
A
#
# COMPACT_ATOMS: atom_id res chain seq x y z
N MET A 1 -50.22 -0.18 22.30
CA MET A 1 -48.92 0.31 22.81
C MET A 1 -47.81 -0.22 21.91
N PRO A 2 -47.09 0.64 21.17
CA PRO A 2 -46.01 0.21 20.31
C PRO A 2 -44.79 -0.20 21.15
N ARG A 3 -44.19 -1.34 20.81
CA ARG A 3 -42.97 -1.86 21.45
C ARG A 3 -41.82 -0.90 21.17
N SER A 4 -41.27 -0.31 22.22
CA SER A 4 -39.99 0.40 22.21
C SER A 4 -38.91 -0.52 21.59
N ALA A 5 -38.41 -0.15 20.41
CA ALA A 5 -37.27 -0.82 19.79
C ALA A 5 -36.05 -0.67 20.71
N SER A 6 -35.58 -1.77 21.29
CA SER A 6 -34.32 -1.76 22.02
C SER A 6 -33.19 -1.45 21.04
N LYS A 7 -32.45 -0.38 21.34
CA LYS A 7 -31.26 0.00 20.59
C LYS A 7 -30.30 -1.18 20.56
N SER A 8 -29.71 -1.45 19.40
CA SER A 8 -28.75 -2.54 19.26
C SER A 8 -27.49 -2.22 20.08
N PRO A 9 -26.74 -3.21 20.61
CA PRO A 9 -25.52 -2.96 21.37
C PRO A 9 -24.47 -2.08 20.65
N ARG A 10 -24.57 -1.99 19.32
CA ARG A 10 -23.75 -1.12 18.46
C ARG A 10 -24.03 0.37 18.67
N GLU A 11 -25.28 0.75 18.91
CA GLU A 11 -25.68 2.15 19.13
C GLU A 11 -25.29 2.67 20.51
N VAL A 12 -25.10 1.78 21.49
CA VAL A 12 -24.70 2.14 22.86
C VAL A 12 -23.19 2.40 22.98
N LEU A 13 -22.39 1.80 22.09
CA LEU A 13 -20.92 1.88 22.12
C LEU A 13 -20.33 2.94 21.18
N GLY A 14 -21.15 3.78 20.54
CA GLY A 14 -20.67 4.86 19.66
C GLY A 14 -19.99 4.39 18.37
N PHE A 15 -20.05 3.10 18.04
CA PHE A 15 -19.61 2.60 16.74
C PHE A 15 -20.71 2.83 15.72
N ALA A 16 -20.38 3.64 14.71
CA ALA A 16 -21.10 3.91 13.46
C ALA A 16 -22.55 3.41 13.39
N GLY A 17 -23.49 4.35 13.27
CA GLY A 17 -24.88 4.07 12.88
C GLY A 17 -24.99 3.33 11.53
N PRO A 18 -26.19 3.12 10.98
CA PRO A 18 -26.39 2.42 9.70
C PRO A 18 -25.88 3.26 8.51
N GLY A 19 -24.58 3.55 8.48
CA GLY A 19 -23.85 4.17 7.40
C GLY A 19 -23.60 3.14 6.30
N ARG A 20 -23.64 3.60 5.04
CA ARG A 20 -23.43 2.78 3.84
C ARG A 20 -22.18 1.90 3.99
N ARG A 21 -22.39 0.60 4.18
CA ARG A 21 -21.33 -0.40 4.02
C ARG A 21 -20.67 -0.26 2.64
N LEU A 22 -19.36 -0.43 2.58
CA LEU A 22 -18.55 -0.27 1.37
C LEU A 22 -18.80 -1.43 0.40
N GLY A 23 -18.78 -1.15 -0.90
CA GLY A 23 -18.76 -2.18 -1.95
C GLY A 23 -17.35 -2.71 -2.19
N THR A 24 -17.22 -3.81 -2.93
CA THR A 24 -15.91 -4.44 -3.24
C THR A 24 -14.94 -3.48 -3.93
N PHE A 25 -15.42 -2.65 -4.86
CA PHE A 25 -14.56 -1.68 -5.55
C PHE A 25 -13.98 -0.62 -4.61
N GLY A 26 -14.84 0.11 -3.90
CA GLY A 26 -14.41 1.23 -3.04
C GLY A 26 -13.80 0.81 -1.70
N GLY A 27 -14.13 -0.38 -1.19
CA GLY A 27 -13.65 -0.87 0.10
C GLY A 27 -12.51 -1.88 0.02
N VAL A 28 -12.26 -2.49 -1.15
CA VAL A 28 -11.17 -3.48 -1.32
C VAL A 28 -10.24 -3.08 -2.45
N PHE A 29 -10.75 -2.94 -3.67
CA PHE A 29 -9.90 -2.70 -4.85
C PHE A 29 -9.18 -1.35 -4.77
N THR A 30 -9.90 -0.25 -4.59
CA THR A 30 -9.31 1.10 -4.54
C THR A 30 -8.25 1.25 -3.44
N PRO A 31 -8.53 0.91 -2.16
CA PRO A 31 -7.51 1.04 -1.12
C PRO A 31 -6.32 0.10 -1.37
N THR A 32 -6.54 -1.12 -1.85
CA THR A 32 -5.44 -2.05 -2.15
C THR A 32 -4.56 -1.54 -3.30
N LEU A 33 -5.17 -1.07 -4.39
CA LEU A 33 -4.44 -0.51 -5.53
C LEU A 33 -3.60 0.71 -5.10
N LEU A 34 -4.16 1.61 -4.29
CA LEU A 34 -3.46 2.79 -3.79
C LEU A 34 -2.31 2.46 -2.83
N THR A 35 -2.38 1.34 -2.11
CA THR A 35 -1.24 0.89 -1.29
C THR A 35 -0.11 0.27 -2.11
N ILE A 36 -0.44 -0.39 -3.23
CA ILE A 36 0.55 -1.00 -4.14
C ILE A 36 1.21 0.09 -5.00
N LEU A 37 0.40 1.01 -5.57
CA LEU A 37 0.87 2.17 -6.34
C LEU A 37 1.37 3.29 -5.42
N GLY A 38 2.25 2.95 -4.50
CA GLY A 38 2.80 3.84 -3.50
C GLY A 38 4.08 4.55 -3.94
N VAL A 39 4.76 5.14 -2.96
CA VAL A 39 5.97 5.96 -3.20
C VAL A 39 7.11 5.17 -3.85
N ILE A 40 7.26 3.89 -3.55
CA ILE A 40 8.34 3.05 -4.08
C ILE A 40 8.24 2.91 -5.61
N MET A 41 7.04 2.83 -6.17
CA MET A 41 6.84 2.77 -7.62
C MET A 41 7.39 4.03 -8.33
N TYR A 42 7.30 5.20 -7.70
CA TYR A 42 7.80 6.44 -8.29
C TYR A 42 9.28 6.69 -8.00
N LEU A 43 9.73 6.45 -6.77
CA LEU A 43 11.08 6.83 -6.32
C LEU A 43 12.13 5.73 -6.45
N ARG A 44 11.72 4.48 -6.64
CA ARG A 44 12.64 3.33 -6.61
C ARG A 44 12.58 2.45 -7.86
N GLU A 45 11.51 2.47 -8.65
CA GLU A 45 11.43 1.69 -9.89
C GLU A 45 12.61 1.97 -10.85
N GLY A 46 12.93 3.25 -11.06
CA GLY A 46 14.07 3.64 -11.88
C GLY A 46 15.41 3.13 -11.33
N TRP A 47 15.58 3.10 -10.00
CA TRP A 47 16.78 2.56 -9.36
C TRP A 47 16.85 1.02 -9.44
N VAL A 48 15.70 0.33 -9.36
CA VAL A 48 15.60 -1.13 -9.55
C VAL A 48 16.02 -1.51 -10.96
N ILE A 49 15.47 -0.83 -11.98
CA ILE A 49 15.84 -1.06 -13.38
C ILE A 49 17.30 -0.65 -13.64
N GLY A 50 17.78 0.45 -13.05
CA GLY A 50 19.18 0.85 -13.16
C GLY A 50 20.17 -0.15 -12.56
N ASN A 51 19.77 -0.91 -11.53
CA ASN A 51 20.63 -1.92 -10.91
C ASN A 51 20.49 -3.30 -11.52
N ALA A 52 19.26 -3.77 -11.72
CA ALA A 52 18.95 -5.13 -12.17
C ALA A 52 18.82 -5.23 -13.71
N GLY A 53 18.77 -4.11 -14.42
CA GLY A 53 18.41 -4.06 -15.83
C GLY A 53 16.93 -4.38 -16.05
N LEU A 54 16.49 -4.32 -17.31
CA LEU A 54 15.09 -4.56 -17.66
C LEU A 54 14.63 -5.99 -17.30
N PHE A 55 15.40 -7.01 -17.70
CA PHE A 55 15.03 -8.40 -17.43
C PHE A 55 15.19 -8.77 -15.95
N GLY A 56 16.22 -8.25 -15.27
CA GLY A 56 16.37 -8.45 -13.83
C GLY A 56 15.28 -7.75 -13.03
N GLY A 57 14.84 -6.56 -13.46
CA GLY A 57 13.68 -5.87 -12.90
C GLY A 57 12.40 -6.67 -13.06
N PHE A 58 12.12 -7.17 -14.27
CA PHE A 58 10.96 -8.06 -14.50
C PHE A 58 10.99 -9.31 -13.61
N LEU A 59 12.17 -9.91 -13.41
CA LEU A 59 12.31 -11.06 -12.52
C LEU A 59 11.98 -10.70 -11.06
N ILE A 60 12.48 -9.56 -10.57
CA ILE A 60 12.18 -9.04 -9.21
C ILE A 60 10.67 -8.83 -9.06
N ILE A 61 10.06 -8.16 -10.03
CA ILE A 61 8.62 -7.88 -10.06
C ILE A 61 7.81 -9.17 -10.05
N LEU A 62 8.18 -10.15 -10.87
CA LEU A 62 7.48 -11.43 -10.98
C LEU A 62 7.57 -12.24 -9.68
N ILE A 63 8.74 -12.29 -9.04
CA ILE A 63 8.90 -12.95 -7.74
C ILE A 63 8.06 -12.26 -6.67
N ALA A 64 8.12 -10.92 -6.60
CA ALA A 64 7.37 -10.15 -5.61
C ALA A 64 5.85 -10.36 -5.78
N TYR A 65 5.33 -10.23 -7.00
CA TYR A 65 3.91 -10.47 -7.27
C TYR A 65 3.51 -11.95 -7.14
N GLY A 66 4.42 -12.90 -7.36
CA GLY A 66 4.19 -14.31 -7.09
C GLY A 66 3.95 -14.58 -5.60
N ILE A 67 4.75 -13.97 -4.72
CA ILE A 67 4.58 -14.07 -3.25
C ILE A 67 3.25 -13.43 -2.82
N THR A 68 2.91 -12.26 -3.36
CA THR A 68 1.69 -11.56 -2.97
C THR A 68 0.44 -12.21 -3.55
N ALA A 69 0.52 -12.80 -4.74
CA ALA A 69 -0.56 -13.58 -5.33
C ALA A 69 -0.88 -14.83 -4.51
N THR A 70 0.14 -15.61 -4.13
CA THR A 70 -0.05 -16.79 -3.26
C THR A 70 -0.63 -16.40 -1.90
N THR A 71 -0.16 -15.29 -1.30
CA THR A 71 -0.72 -14.75 -0.06
C THR A 71 -2.17 -14.28 -0.23
N GLY A 72 -2.50 -13.64 -1.35
CA GLY A 72 -3.86 -13.20 -1.68
C GLY A 72 -4.82 -14.38 -1.86
N LEU A 73 -4.37 -15.46 -2.52
CA LEU A 73 -5.14 -16.70 -2.67
C LEU A 73 -5.38 -17.39 -1.33
N ALA A 74 -4.36 -17.45 -0.46
CA ALA A 74 -4.50 -17.95 0.91
C ALA A 74 -5.49 -17.10 1.74
N MET A 75 -5.46 -15.78 1.56
CA MET A 75 -6.41 -14.88 2.23
C MET A 75 -7.83 -15.11 1.72
N SER A 76 -8.00 -15.26 0.41
CA SER A 76 -9.28 -15.54 -0.24
C SER A 76 -9.91 -16.85 0.28
N SER A 77 -9.13 -17.92 0.38
CA SER A 77 -9.61 -19.20 0.91
C SER A 77 -10.04 -19.12 2.38
N MET A 78 -9.29 -18.38 3.22
CA MET A 78 -9.70 -18.11 4.60
C MET A 78 -11.00 -17.32 4.67
N THR A 79 -11.12 -16.21 3.91
CA THR A 79 -12.32 -15.36 3.92
C THR A 79 -13.59 -16.05 3.42
N THR A 80 -13.46 -16.98 2.47
CA THR A 80 -14.60 -17.70 1.90
C THR A 80 -15.12 -18.80 2.84
N ASN A 81 -14.25 -19.35 3.70
CA ASN A 81 -14.57 -20.49 4.57
C ASN A 81 -15.13 -20.08 5.95
N ILE A 82 -14.89 -18.85 6.42
CA ILE A 82 -15.39 -18.40 7.73
C ILE A 82 -16.59 -17.45 7.63
N ARG A 83 -17.40 -17.40 8.70
CA ARG A 83 -18.42 -16.33 8.86
C ARG A 83 -17.73 -15.05 9.32
N LEU A 84 -17.42 -14.19 8.35
CA LEU A 84 -16.80 -12.89 8.61
C LEU A 84 -17.72 -12.02 9.48
N GLY A 85 -17.28 -11.80 10.73
CA GLY A 85 -17.88 -10.84 11.66
C GLY A 85 -17.32 -9.43 11.47
N ALA A 86 -17.59 -8.55 12.44
CA ALA A 86 -16.87 -7.28 12.52
C ALA A 86 -15.42 -7.57 12.94
N GLY A 87 -14.46 -7.19 12.11
CA GLY A 87 -13.03 -7.39 12.37
C GLY A 87 -12.23 -7.27 11.07
N GLY A 88 -10.99 -6.78 11.17
CA GLY A 88 -10.05 -6.71 10.05
C GLY A 88 -9.25 -8.01 9.87
N ALA A 89 -8.17 -7.96 9.10
CA ALA A 89 -7.46 -9.16 8.68
C ALA A 89 -6.82 -10.00 9.82
N TYR A 90 -6.50 -9.42 10.98
CA TYR A 90 -6.11 -10.21 12.16
C TYR A 90 -7.25 -11.13 12.63
N ALA A 91 -8.47 -10.61 12.69
CA ALA A 91 -9.64 -11.40 13.10
C ALA A 91 -9.90 -12.55 12.12
N ILE A 92 -9.69 -12.32 10.82
CA ILE A 92 -9.87 -13.35 9.80
C ILE A 92 -8.89 -14.51 10.02
N VAL A 93 -7.60 -14.20 10.23
CA VAL A 93 -6.57 -15.21 10.47
C VAL A 93 -6.82 -15.94 11.79
N ALA A 94 -7.06 -15.20 12.88
CA ALA A 94 -7.23 -15.78 14.21
C ALA A 94 -8.48 -16.68 14.31
N GLN A 95 -9.57 -16.33 13.62
CA GLN A 95 -10.78 -17.17 13.54
C GLN A 95 -10.60 -18.41 12.67
N SER A 96 -9.72 -18.35 11.66
CA SER A 96 -9.51 -19.45 10.72
C SER A 96 -8.47 -20.46 11.22
N LEU A 97 -7.42 -19.98 11.87
CA LEU A 97 -6.20 -20.75 12.18
C LEU A 97 -5.88 -20.83 13.68
N GLY A 98 -6.67 -20.17 14.55
CA GLY A 98 -6.42 -20.12 16.00
C GLY A 98 -5.64 -18.89 16.44
N LEU A 99 -5.66 -18.64 17.75
CA LEU A 99 -5.07 -17.44 18.36
C LEU A 99 -3.54 -17.45 18.33
N GLU A 100 -2.93 -18.64 18.37
CA GLU A 100 -1.48 -18.83 18.33
C GLU A 100 -0.91 -18.38 16.98
N ILE A 101 -1.52 -18.85 15.88
CA ILE A 101 -1.15 -18.45 14.52
C ILE A 101 -1.53 -16.99 14.27
N GLY A 102 -2.71 -16.57 14.76
CA GLY A 102 -3.15 -15.18 14.70
C GLY A 102 -2.15 -14.22 15.36
N GLY A 103 -1.66 -14.55 16.57
CA GLY A 103 -0.66 -13.77 17.29
C GLY A 103 0.71 -13.76 16.59
N ALA A 104 1.16 -14.93 16.13
CA ALA A 104 2.44 -15.07 15.42
C ALA A 104 2.51 -14.24 14.13
N LEU A 105 1.38 -14.08 13.42
CA LEU A 105 1.28 -13.22 12.23
C LEU A 105 0.92 -11.77 12.57
N GLY A 106 0.12 -11.56 13.62
CA GLY A 106 -0.42 -10.26 14.00
C GLY A 106 0.63 -9.32 14.58
N ILE A 107 1.51 -9.81 15.46
CA ILE A 107 2.53 -8.97 16.12
C ILE A 107 3.53 -8.40 15.09
N PRO A 108 4.17 -9.23 14.22
CA PRO A 108 5.08 -8.69 13.21
C PRO A 108 4.37 -7.74 12.26
N ARG A 109 3.14 -8.08 11.85
CA ARG A 109 2.35 -7.21 10.97
C ARG A 109 2.08 -5.85 11.59
N TYR A 110 1.72 -5.79 12.87
CA TYR A 110 1.48 -4.52 13.56
C TYR A 110 2.75 -3.64 13.54
N LEU A 111 3.90 -4.22 13.86
CA LEU A 111 5.18 -3.52 13.81
C LEU A 111 5.54 -3.08 12.38
N SER A 112 5.35 -3.95 11.38
CA SER A 112 5.59 -3.63 9.98
C SER A 112 4.74 -2.46 9.49
N GLN A 113 3.48 -2.35 9.95
CA GLN A 113 2.63 -1.22 9.57
C GLN A 113 3.14 0.11 10.14
N ALA A 114 3.64 0.12 11.38
CA ALA A 114 4.26 1.33 11.96
C ALA A 114 5.50 1.77 11.16
N LEU A 115 6.36 0.82 10.79
CA LEU A 115 7.54 1.10 9.96
C LEU A 115 7.16 1.53 8.54
N ALA A 116 6.08 0.97 7.97
CA ALA A 116 5.58 1.36 6.65
C ALA A 116 5.09 2.81 6.63
N VAL A 117 4.40 3.27 7.68
CA VAL A 117 3.99 4.69 7.81
C VAL A 117 5.22 5.60 7.75
N THR A 118 6.27 5.29 8.52
CA THR A 118 7.54 6.05 8.48
C THR A 118 8.15 6.06 7.08
N MET A 119 8.20 4.90 6.41
CA MET A 119 8.71 4.79 5.04
C MET A 119 7.92 5.68 4.07
N TYR A 120 6.59 5.71 4.15
CA TYR A 120 5.77 6.57 3.29
C TYR A 120 5.94 8.06 3.59
N VAL A 121 6.12 8.44 4.86
CA VAL A 121 6.41 9.84 5.25
C VAL A 121 7.76 10.29 4.66
N PHE A 122 8.81 9.47 4.81
CA PHE A 122 10.11 9.79 4.21
C PHE A 122 10.05 9.82 2.68
N GLY A 123 9.29 8.90 2.08
CA GLY A 123 9.04 8.92 0.66
C GLY A 123 8.33 10.20 0.18
N PHE A 124 7.33 10.67 0.94
CA PHE A 124 6.68 11.95 0.66
C PHE A 124 7.66 13.12 0.77
N ARG A 125 8.51 13.13 1.80
CA ARG A 125 9.55 14.14 1.98
C ARG A 125 10.51 14.21 0.79
N GLU A 126 10.99 13.06 0.29
CA GLU A 126 11.85 13.02 -0.89
C GLU A 126 11.19 13.71 -2.10
N GLY A 127 9.91 13.40 -2.36
CA GLY A 127 9.14 14.07 -3.41
C GLY A 127 8.92 15.56 -3.16
N TRP A 128 8.68 15.96 -1.91
CA TRP A 128 8.49 17.35 -1.52
C TRP A 128 9.75 18.19 -1.72
N LEU A 129 10.90 17.69 -1.26
CA LEU A 129 12.18 18.38 -1.37
C LEU A 129 12.66 18.49 -2.83
N TRP A 130 12.23 17.57 -3.70
CA TRP A 130 12.46 17.69 -5.13
C TRP A 130 11.78 18.93 -5.73
N VAL A 131 10.59 19.30 -5.23
CA VAL A 131 9.85 20.50 -5.66
C VAL A 131 10.28 21.75 -4.88
N PHE A 132 10.54 21.61 -3.58
CA PHE A 132 10.89 22.71 -2.67
C PHE A 132 12.18 22.44 -1.88
N PRO A 133 13.36 22.59 -2.49
CA PRO A 133 14.64 22.17 -1.90
C PRO A 133 15.05 22.92 -0.61
N GLY A 134 14.51 24.13 -0.40
CA GLY A 134 14.88 24.99 0.75
C GLY A 134 14.16 24.67 2.07
N HIS A 135 13.19 23.74 2.08
CA HIS A 135 12.50 23.38 3.31
C HIS A 135 13.32 22.38 4.11
N SER A 136 13.33 22.52 5.45
CA SER A 136 14.06 21.57 6.28
C SER A 136 13.41 20.18 6.25
N PRO A 137 14.18 19.09 6.03
CA PRO A 137 13.67 17.71 5.99
C PRO A 137 12.81 17.34 7.20
N LEU A 138 13.28 17.68 8.41
CA LEU A 138 12.61 17.31 9.67
C LEU A 138 11.24 17.98 9.84
N LEU A 139 11.08 19.24 9.45
CA LEU A 139 9.78 19.92 9.53
C LEU A 139 8.77 19.28 8.58
N VAL A 140 9.19 18.88 7.37
CA VAL A 140 8.31 18.20 6.41
C VAL A 140 7.84 16.86 6.98
N ASP A 141 8.74 16.09 7.61
CA ASP A 141 8.40 14.81 8.25
C ASP A 141 7.39 14.98 9.38
N ILE A 142 7.64 15.93 10.30
CA ILE A 142 6.75 16.18 11.46
C ILE A 142 5.40 16.70 11.00
N VAL A 143 5.36 17.69 10.10
CA VAL A 143 4.11 18.28 9.60
C VAL A 143 3.32 17.24 8.79
N GLY A 144 3.99 16.46 7.93
CA GLY A 144 3.37 15.38 7.17
C GLY A 144 2.75 14.33 8.08
N PHE A 145 3.48 13.87 9.09
CA PHE A 145 2.98 12.89 10.05
C PHE A 145 1.80 13.41 10.87
N VAL A 146 1.91 14.62 11.44
CA VAL A 146 0.83 15.24 12.23
C VAL A 146 -0.41 15.49 11.37
N GLY A 147 -0.24 15.93 10.12
CA GLY A 147 -1.33 16.13 9.18
C GLY A 147 -2.06 14.82 8.86
N LEU A 148 -1.31 13.76 8.53
CA LEU A 148 -1.87 12.43 8.28
C LEU A 148 -2.59 11.87 9.53
N TYR A 149 -2.00 12.03 10.70
CA TYR A 149 -2.59 11.61 11.97
C TYR A 149 -3.91 12.37 12.27
N ALA A 150 -3.93 13.68 12.05
CA ALA A 150 -5.13 14.50 12.23
C ALA A 150 -6.26 14.09 11.27
N VAL A 151 -5.95 13.85 9.99
CA VAL A 151 -6.94 13.38 9.01
C VAL A 151 -7.48 12.01 9.41
N ALA A 152 -6.61 11.08 9.81
CA ALA A 152 -7.01 9.75 10.26
C ALA A 152 -7.87 9.79 11.53
N TYR A 153 -7.60 10.71 12.45
CA TYR A 153 -8.36 10.86 13.70
C TYR A 153 -9.72 11.54 13.50
N LEU A 154 -9.81 12.52 12.60
CA LEU A 154 -11.02 13.36 12.46
C LEU A 154 -12.07 12.77 11.50
N SER A 155 -11.68 12.11 10.40
CA SER A 155 -12.69 11.65 9.42
C SER A 155 -12.24 10.49 8.53
N LEU A 156 -12.81 9.30 8.79
CA LEU A 156 -12.71 8.14 7.90
C LEU A 156 -13.44 8.38 6.56
N ASP A 157 -14.58 9.08 6.59
CA ASP A 157 -15.37 9.38 5.38
C ASP A 157 -14.64 10.33 4.43
N LEU A 158 -13.86 11.28 4.96
CA LEU A 158 -13.02 12.15 4.15
C LEU A 158 -11.91 11.33 3.46
N ALA A 159 -11.25 10.44 4.18
CA ALA A 159 -10.20 9.58 3.61
C ALA A 159 -10.72 8.75 2.44
N ILE A 160 -11.91 8.16 2.57
CA ILE A 160 -12.57 7.37 1.51
C ILE A 160 -12.94 8.21 0.29
N LYS A 161 -13.27 9.50 0.45
CA LYS A 161 -13.52 10.39 -0.70
C LYS A 161 -12.23 10.82 -1.38
N VAL A 162 -11.22 11.19 -0.58
CA VAL A 162 -9.90 11.63 -1.07
C VAL A 162 -9.21 10.52 -1.86
N GLN A 163 -9.39 9.25 -1.50
CA GLN A 163 -8.79 8.12 -2.21
C GLN A 163 -9.13 8.12 -3.72
N TYR A 164 -10.36 8.51 -4.10
CA TYR A 164 -10.78 8.53 -5.50
C TYR A 164 -10.08 9.64 -6.28
N LEU A 165 -9.83 10.78 -5.63
CA LEU A 165 -9.03 11.86 -6.20
C LEU A 165 -7.58 11.41 -6.40
N ILE A 166 -6.97 10.77 -5.40
CA ILE A 166 -5.61 10.24 -5.50
C ILE A 166 -5.50 9.24 -6.65
N MET A 167 -6.46 8.33 -6.78
CA MET A 167 -6.49 7.34 -7.87
C MET A 167 -6.56 8.02 -9.25
N ALA A 168 -7.36 9.09 -9.39
CA ALA A 168 -7.42 9.85 -10.63
C ALA A 168 -6.08 10.54 -10.95
N VAL A 169 -5.43 11.14 -9.95
CA VAL A 169 -4.09 11.76 -10.11
C VAL A 169 -3.04 10.74 -10.52
N ILE A 170 -3.02 9.56 -9.89
CA ILE A 170 -2.12 8.46 -10.25
C ILE A 170 -2.38 7.99 -11.68
N ALA A 171 -3.65 7.82 -12.08
CA ALA A 171 -3.99 7.42 -13.44
C ALA A 171 -3.48 8.43 -14.48
N VAL A 172 -3.67 9.73 -14.22
CA VAL A 172 -3.15 10.82 -15.07
C VAL A 172 -1.62 10.79 -15.12
N SER A 173 -0.96 10.56 -13.97
CA SER A 173 0.49 10.44 -13.89
C SER A 173 1.03 9.27 -14.73
N LEU A 174 0.40 8.10 -14.67
CA LEU A 174 0.80 6.94 -15.48
C LEU A 174 0.60 7.18 -16.98
N VAL A 175 -0.50 7.84 -17.37
CA VAL A 175 -0.72 8.26 -18.76
C VAL A 175 0.37 9.24 -19.20
N SER A 176 0.73 10.21 -18.36
CA SER A 176 1.82 11.16 -18.64
C SER A 176 3.15 10.45 -18.89
N ILE A 177 3.49 9.44 -18.08
CA ILE A 177 4.71 8.65 -18.26
C ILE A 177 4.68 7.89 -19.59
N GLY A 178 3.54 7.26 -19.92
CA GLY A 178 3.37 6.54 -21.19
C GLY A 178 3.45 7.44 -22.43
N VAL A 179 2.87 8.64 -22.36
CA VAL A 179 2.96 9.65 -23.42
C VAL A 179 4.41 10.15 -23.57
N ALA A 180 5.11 10.42 -22.47
CA ALA A 180 6.52 10.82 -22.50
C ALA A 180 7.41 9.75 -23.13
N ALA A 181 7.11 8.46 -22.89
CA ALA A 181 7.81 7.34 -23.51
C ALA A 181 7.59 7.27 -25.03
N TYR A 182 6.36 7.50 -25.50
CA TYR A 182 6.04 7.50 -26.93
C TYR A 182 6.63 8.71 -27.68
N GLN A 183 6.60 9.89 -27.06
CA GLN A 183 7.15 11.11 -27.66
C GLN A 183 8.68 11.19 -27.60
N GLY A 184 9.35 10.26 -26.91
CA GLY A 184 10.81 10.23 -26.78
C GLY A 184 11.37 11.34 -25.88
N SER A 185 10.54 11.98 -25.05
CA SER A 185 10.95 13.06 -24.14
C SER A 185 11.59 12.52 -22.84
N MET A 186 11.92 11.23 -22.79
CA MET A 186 12.56 10.62 -21.63
C MET A 186 14.05 10.94 -21.61
N VAL A 187 14.59 11.21 -20.41
CA VAL A 187 16.02 11.49 -20.19
C VAL A 187 16.90 10.34 -20.70
N ILE A 188 16.41 9.10 -20.57
CA ILE A 188 17.05 7.91 -21.12
C ILE A 188 16.14 7.35 -22.22
N PRO A 189 16.59 7.31 -23.49
CA PRO A 189 15.84 6.69 -24.57
C PRO A 189 15.65 5.19 -24.31
N ILE A 190 14.55 4.62 -24.82
CA ILE A 190 14.24 3.18 -24.70
C ILE A 190 15.38 2.31 -25.28
N GLN A 191 16.12 2.86 -26.24
CA GLN A 191 17.22 2.20 -26.95
C GLN A 191 18.44 1.94 -26.06
N ASP A 192 18.65 2.79 -25.05
CA ASP A 192 19.80 2.75 -24.15
C ASP A 192 19.49 2.03 -22.82
N VAL A 193 18.31 1.40 -22.72
CA VAL A 193 17.91 0.66 -21.53
C VAL A 193 18.79 -0.57 -21.38
N GLN A 194 19.49 -0.65 -20.25
CA GLN A 194 20.30 -1.80 -19.90
C GLN A 194 19.40 -3.04 -19.74
N MET A 195 19.62 -4.06 -20.58
CA MET A 195 18.81 -5.28 -20.57
C MET A 195 19.07 -6.16 -19.34
N TRP A 196 20.35 -6.31 -18.98
CA TRP A 196 20.82 -7.06 -17.82
C TRP A 196 21.67 -6.17 -16.91
N GLY A 197 21.29 -6.09 -15.64
CA GLY A 197 21.93 -5.27 -14.62
C GLY A 197 23.31 -5.75 -14.21
N SER A 198 24.20 -4.82 -13.91
CA SER A 198 25.50 -5.05 -13.31
C SER A 198 25.52 -4.79 -11.80
N PHE A 199 24.35 -4.46 -11.21
CA PHE A 199 24.18 -4.14 -9.80
C PHE A 199 25.22 -3.15 -9.24
N PRO A 200 25.42 -1.96 -9.86
CA PRO A 200 26.44 -1.01 -9.44
C PRO A 200 26.17 -0.40 -8.06
N GLY A 201 24.94 -0.40 -7.56
CA GLY A 201 24.57 0.14 -6.25
C GLY A 201 23.87 1.50 -6.31
N SER A 202 24.15 2.36 -5.34
CA SER A 202 23.58 3.70 -5.22
C SER A 202 24.68 4.77 -5.15
N ILE A 203 24.30 6.04 -5.31
CA ILE A 203 25.24 7.15 -5.13
C ILE A 203 25.77 7.17 -3.68
N GLU A 204 24.92 6.81 -2.72
CA GLU A 204 25.22 6.81 -1.28
C GLU A 204 26.30 5.80 -0.89
N ASN A 205 26.37 4.65 -1.58
CA ASN A 205 27.43 3.66 -1.36
C ASN A 205 28.62 3.83 -2.31
N GLY A 206 28.69 4.94 -3.06
CA GLY A 206 29.76 5.20 -4.01
C GLY A 206 29.82 4.19 -5.15
N PHE A 207 28.69 3.58 -5.51
CA PHE A 207 28.61 2.48 -6.47
C PHE A 207 29.54 1.30 -6.15
N SER A 208 29.64 0.93 -4.86
CA SER A 208 30.43 -0.20 -4.39
C SER A 208 29.88 -1.58 -4.78
N GLY A 209 28.85 -1.64 -5.63
CA GLY A 209 28.08 -2.85 -5.92
C GLY A 209 26.92 -3.08 -4.95
N THR A 210 25.89 -3.76 -5.42
CA THR A 210 24.77 -4.29 -4.63
C THR A 210 24.44 -5.73 -5.06
N SER A 211 23.54 -6.40 -4.35
CA SER A 211 23.10 -7.76 -4.70
C SER A 211 21.66 -7.77 -5.21
N PHE A 212 21.32 -8.79 -5.99
CA PHE A 212 19.95 -9.03 -6.44
C PHE A 212 18.93 -8.98 -5.29
N TRP A 213 19.25 -9.63 -4.17
CA TRP A 213 18.37 -9.70 -3.00
C TRP A 213 18.21 -8.35 -2.29
N MET A 214 19.23 -7.49 -2.32
CA MET A 214 19.13 -6.13 -1.80
C MET A 214 18.20 -5.27 -2.66
N VAL A 215 18.31 -5.37 -3.98
CA VAL A 215 17.40 -4.67 -4.90
C VAL A 215 15.97 -5.18 -4.71
N PHE A 216 15.79 -6.50 -4.59
CA PHE A 216 14.51 -7.11 -4.26
C PHE A 216 13.95 -6.60 -2.93
N ALA A 217 14.76 -6.52 -1.87
CA ALA A 217 14.31 -6.05 -0.56
C ALA A 217 13.86 -4.58 -0.57
N VAL A 218 14.50 -3.73 -1.37
CA VAL A 218 14.09 -2.33 -1.57
C VAL A 218 12.79 -2.23 -2.38
N PHE A 219 12.60 -3.11 -3.36
CA PHE A 219 11.39 -3.13 -4.19
C PHE A 219 10.19 -3.77 -3.48
N PHE A 220 10.41 -4.81 -2.68
CA PHE A 220 9.35 -5.66 -2.12
C PHE A 220 8.23 -4.89 -1.39
N PRO A 221 8.51 -3.81 -0.62
CA PRO A 221 7.45 -2.98 -0.05
C PRO A 221 6.41 -2.46 -1.06
N ALA A 222 6.78 -2.23 -2.33
CA ALA A 222 5.85 -1.84 -3.39
C ALA A 222 4.79 -2.91 -3.71
N ALA A 223 5.13 -4.18 -3.54
CA ALA A 223 4.20 -5.29 -3.78
C ALA A 223 3.34 -5.61 -2.53
N THR A 224 3.70 -5.04 -1.37
CA THR A 224 2.90 -5.21 -0.13
C THR A 224 1.60 -4.39 -0.16
N GLY A 225 0.81 -4.46 0.91
CA GLY A 225 -0.44 -3.70 1.01
C GLY A 225 -1.70 -4.43 0.54
N ILE A 226 -1.57 -5.66 0.02
CA ILE A 226 -2.72 -6.50 -0.39
C ILE A 226 -3.79 -6.73 0.69
N MET A 227 -3.44 -6.53 1.96
CA MET A 227 -4.36 -6.68 3.10
C MET A 227 -5.08 -5.38 3.49
N ALA A 228 -4.87 -4.27 2.77
CA ALA A 228 -5.55 -3.00 3.04
C ALA A 228 -7.07 -3.14 2.92
N GLY A 229 -7.56 -3.80 1.86
CA GLY A 229 -8.98 -4.11 1.72
C GLY A 229 -9.50 -5.09 2.77
N ALA A 230 -8.71 -6.10 3.14
CA ALA A 230 -9.06 -7.06 4.18
C ALA A 230 -9.11 -6.44 5.60
N ASN A 231 -8.48 -5.28 5.82
CA ASN A 231 -8.62 -4.55 7.08
C ASN A 231 -9.97 -3.84 7.21
N LEU A 232 -10.65 -3.57 6.10
CA LEU A 232 -11.96 -2.94 6.04
C LEU A 232 -13.11 -3.96 6.02
N SER A 233 -12.85 -5.25 6.28
CA SER A 233 -13.87 -6.31 6.16
C SER A 233 -15.07 -6.12 7.08
N GLY A 234 -14.92 -5.43 8.22
CA GLY A 234 -16.04 -5.07 9.08
C GLY A 234 -17.01 -4.06 8.45
N ASP A 235 -16.54 -3.25 7.51
CA ASP A 235 -17.27 -2.15 6.87
C ASP A 235 -17.82 -2.53 5.50
N LEU A 236 -17.47 -3.71 4.96
CA LEU A 236 -17.93 -4.20 3.66
C LEU A 236 -19.37 -4.72 3.70
N LYS A 237 -20.09 -4.54 2.58
CA LYS A 237 -21.43 -5.10 2.37
C LYS A 237 -21.44 -6.61 2.44
N ASN A 238 -20.52 -7.24 1.71
CA ASN A 238 -20.36 -8.69 1.69
C ASN A 238 -18.86 -9.04 1.71
N PRO A 239 -18.28 -9.30 2.89
CA PRO A 239 -16.85 -9.57 3.02
C PRO A 239 -16.40 -10.90 2.38
N ARG A 240 -17.33 -11.82 2.09
CA ARG A 240 -17.03 -13.15 1.50
C ARG A 240 -16.92 -13.14 -0.02
N ARG A 241 -17.29 -12.03 -0.67
CA ARG A 241 -17.36 -11.88 -2.13
C ARG A 241 -16.42 -10.78 -2.59
#